data_AF-A0A937FW43-F1
#
_entry.id   AF-A0A937FW43-F1
#
_cell.length_a   1.000
_cell.length_b   1.000
_cell.length_c   1.000
_cell.angle_alpha   90.00
_cell.angle_beta   90.00
_cell.angle_gamma   90.00
#
_symmetry.space_group_name_H-M   'P 1'
#
loop_
_entity.id
_entity.type
_entity.pdbx_description
1 polymer ?
#
loop_
_entity_poly.entity_id
_entity_poly.type
_entity_poly.pdbx_seq_one_letter_code
_entity_poly.pdbx_strand_id
1 'polypeptide(L)'
;MKTLYIVRHAKSSWDHPQLSDKDRPLSKRGERDAPKMGQRLYNRGISPDLILSSPANRAITTCKTIARALGYPLENIEIDDHLYHASEDLLLDIVNNTNDIWLSLMIFGHNPGFTDFANSLTDGDLDNIPTCGVFACTFEVGSWQEVGFGNGSLLFFDYPKKKIY
;
A
#
# COMPACT_ATOMS: atom_id res chain seq x y z
N MET A 1 18.83 -1.26 6.52
CA MET A 1 17.43 -0.95 6.87
C MET A 1 16.63 -0.68 5.60
N LYS A 2 15.60 -1.50 5.36
CA LYS A 2 14.61 -1.35 4.28
C LYS A 2 13.24 -0.98 4.87
N THR A 3 12.40 -0.24 4.16
CA THR A 3 11.07 0.19 4.63
C THR A 3 9.97 -0.19 3.65
N LEU A 4 8.96 -0.92 4.10
CA LEU A 4 7.80 -1.29 3.29
C LEU A 4 6.56 -0.53 3.76
N TYR A 5 5.84 0.07 2.81
CA TYR A 5 4.54 0.68 3.02
C TYR A 5 3.46 -0.12 2.25
N ILE A 6 2.48 -0.64 2.97
CA ILE A 6 1.36 -1.40 2.43
C ILE A 6 0.12 -0.51 2.49
N VAL A 7 -0.41 -0.14 1.32
CA VAL A 7 -1.55 0.77 1.20
C VAL A 7 -2.75 0.07 0.57
N ARG A 8 -3.78 -0.22 1.37
CA ARG A 8 -5.04 -0.72 0.81
C ARG A 8 -5.73 0.40 0.04
N HIS A 9 -6.25 0.08 -1.14
CA HIS A 9 -7.02 1.04 -1.96
C HIS A 9 -8.13 1.75 -1.15
N ALA A 10 -8.44 2.99 -1.54
CA ALA A 10 -9.53 3.76 -0.95
C ALA A 10 -10.90 3.18 -1.30
N LYS A 11 -11.95 3.58 -0.58
CA LYS A 11 -13.28 2.96 -0.71
C LYS A 11 -13.79 3.07 -2.15
N SER A 12 -14.03 1.92 -2.79
CA SER A 12 -14.63 1.83 -4.14
C SER A 12 -16.14 2.03 -4.13
N SER A 13 -16.67 2.44 -5.28
CA SER A 13 -18.11 2.52 -5.57
C SER A 13 -18.68 1.16 -5.96
N TRP A 14 -19.97 0.98 -5.71
CA TRP A 14 -20.79 -0.13 -6.21
C TRP A 14 -21.94 0.36 -7.10
N ASP A 15 -22.02 1.67 -7.36
CA ASP A 15 -23.14 2.33 -8.04
C ASP A 15 -23.14 2.12 -9.57
N HIS A 16 -22.20 1.31 -10.07
CA HIS A 16 -21.99 1.02 -11.49
C HIS A 16 -21.97 -0.50 -11.72
N PRO A 17 -23.12 -1.18 -11.65
CA PRO A 17 -23.19 -2.65 -11.73
C PRO A 17 -22.74 -3.22 -13.08
N GLN A 18 -22.63 -2.37 -14.11
CA GLN A 18 -22.18 -2.75 -15.46
C GLN A 18 -20.65 -2.77 -15.60
N LEU A 19 -19.89 -2.24 -14.62
CA LEU A 19 -18.43 -2.26 -14.67
C LEU A 19 -17.89 -3.59 -14.15
N SER A 20 -16.81 -4.07 -14.77
CA SER A 20 -16.03 -5.18 -14.23
C SER A 20 -15.46 -4.80 -12.86
N ASP A 21 -15.10 -5.79 -12.02
CA ASP A 21 -14.53 -5.46 -10.70
C ASP A 21 -13.27 -4.59 -10.81
N LYS A 22 -12.40 -4.88 -11.79
CA LYS A 22 -11.17 -4.14 -12.03
C LYS A 22 -11.42 -2.67 -12.36
N ASP A 23 -12.52 -2.35 -13.05
CA ASP A 23 -12.81 -0.99 -13.53
C ASP A 23 -13.53 -0.11 -12.52
N ARG A 24 -13.98 -0.69 -11.40
CA ARG A 24 -14.76 0.03 -10.39
C ARG A 24 -14.02 1.27 -9.88
N PRO A 25 -14.64 2.45 -9.97
CA PRO A 25 -14.01 3.69 -9.51
C PRO A 25 -14.03 3.80 -7.98
N LEU A 26 -13.35 4.82 -7.47
CA LEU A 26 -13.53 5.23 -6.09
C LEU A 26 -14.97 5.73 -5.84
N SER A 27 -15.41 5.62 -4.60
CA SER A 27 -16.61 6.31 -4.11
C SER A 27 -16.25 7.74 -3.71
N LYS A 28 -17.26 8.62 -3.55
CA LYS A 28 -17.06 9.99 -3.00
C LYS A 28 -16.28 9.99 -1.67
N ARG A 29 -16.50 8.96 -0.84
CA ARG A 29 -15.73 8.77 0.39
C ARG A 29 -14.26 8.45 0.10
N GLY A 30 -14.00 7.55 -0.85
CA GLY A 30 -12.64 7.19 -1.25
C GLY A 30 -11.87 8.38 -1.82
N GLU A 31 -12.51 9.18 -2.67
CA GLU A 31 -11.95 10.40 -3.26
C GLU A 31 -11.59 11.47 -2.22
N ARG A 32 -12.30 11.51 -1.09
CA ARG A 32 -11.98 12.39 0.04
C ARG A 32 -10.91 11.79 0.96
N ASP A 33 -10.98 10.48 1.22
CA ASP A 33 -10.10 9.81 2.18
C ASP A 33 -8.66 9.70 1.63
N ALA A 34 -8.46 9.49 0.32
CA ALA A 34 -7.13 9.35 -0.30
C ALA A 34 -6.24 10.60 -0.21
N PRO A 35 -6.70 11.82 -0.58
CA PRO A 35 -5.91 13.04 -0.41
C PRO A 35 -5.55 13.30 1.05
N LYS A 36 -6.48 13.04 1.98
CA LYS A 36 -6.25 13.18 3.42
C LYS A 36 -5.10 12.29 3.89
N MET A 37 -5.07 11.03 3.46
CA MET A 37 -4.00 10.12 3.84
C MET A 37 -2.68 10.50 3.17
N GLY A 38 -2.70 10.93 1.92
CA GLY A 38 -1.52 11.49 1.24
C GLY A 38 -0.89 12.65 2.02
N GLN A 39 -1.71 13.62 2.47
CA GLN A 39 -1.23 14.73 3.29
C GLN A 39 -0.66 14.28 4.65
N ARG A 40 -1.24 13.25 5.28
CA ARG A 40 -0.71 12.71 6.54
C ARG A 40 0.65 12.05 6.35
N LEU A 41 0.85 11.34 5.24
CA LEU A 41 2.15 10.76 4.90
C LEU A 41 3.18 11.84 4.58
N TYR A 42 2.78 12.88 3.84
CA TYR A 42 3.63 14.05 3.58
C TYR A 42 4.07 14.73 4.89
N ASN A 43 3.14 14.98 5.81
CA ASN A 43 3.44 15.60 7.10
C ASN A 43 4.36 14.74 7.99
N ARG A 44 4.41 13.42 7.75
CA ARG A 44 5.33 12.49 8.41
C ARG A 44 6.72 12.44 7.76
N GLY A 45 6.92 13.16 6.65
CA GLY A 45 8.17 13.13 5.87
C GLY A 45 8.36 11.84 5.08
N ILE A 46 7.29 11.11 4.76
CA ILE A 46 7.39 9.87 3.98
C ILE A 46 7.70 10.19 2.53
N SER A 47 8.75 9.58 1.99
CA SER A 47 9.17 9.69 0.59
C SER A 47 9.64 8.32 0.11
N PRO A 48 8.76 7.49 -0.50
CA PRO A 48 9.15 6.18 -1.00
C PRO A 48 10.06 6.30 -2.24
N ASP A 49 11.01 5.39 -2.38
CA ASP A 49 11.88 5.31 -3.56
C ASP A 49 11.16 4.67 -4.76
N LEU A 50 10.40 3.61 -4.49
CA LEU A 50 9.62 2.88 -5.49
C LEU A 50 8.14 2.80 -5.07
N ILE A 51 7.25 3.04 -6.03
CA ILE A 51 5.81 2.84 -5.87
C ILE A 51 5.31 1.80 -6.88
N LEU A 52 4.70 0.73 -6.36
CA LEU A 52 4.01 -0.28 -7.15
C LEU A 52 2.50 -0.22 -6.92
N SER A 53 1.70 -0.37 -7.97
CA SER A 53 0.24 -0.42 -7.85
C SER A 53 -0.36 -1.58 -8.60
N SER A 54 -1.35 -2.22 -7.98
CA SER A 54 -2.31 -3.07 -8.68
C SER A 54 -2.98 -2.31 -9.84
N PRO A 55 -3.27 -2.97 -10.97
CA PRO A 55 -3.90 -2.36 -12.15
C PRO A 55 -5.36 -1.94 -11.92
N ALA A 56 -6.02 -2.43 -10.86
CA ALA A 56 -7.41 -2.10 -10.60
C ALA A 56 -7.61 -0.59 -10.46
N ASN A 57 -8.63 -0.04 -11.11
CA ASN A 57 -8.89 1.39 -11.19
C ASN A 57 -8.90 2.08 -9.82
N ARG A 58 -9.56 1.46 -8.82
CA ARG A 58 -9.56 1.92 -7.42
C ARG A 58 -8.16 1.97 -6.79
N ALA A 59 -7.29 1.02 -7.08
CA ALA A 59 -5.94 0.95 -6.52
C ALA A 59 -5.05 2.02 -7.17
N ILE A 60 -4.99 2.06 -8.51
CA ILE A 60 -4.17 3.04 -9.23
C ILE A 60 -4.64 4.49 -9.00
N THR A 61 -5.96 4.73 -8.88
CA THR A 61 -6.47 6.06 -8.54
C THR A 61 -6.06 6.47 -7.13
N THR A 62 -6.09 5.54 -6.17
CA THR A 62 -5.60 5.79 -4.80
C THR A 62 -4.09 6.08 -4.80
N CYS A 63 -3.32 5.26 -5.52
CA CYS A 63 -1.88 5.40 -5.70
C CYS A 63 -1.51 6.77 -6.25
N LYS A 64 -2.05 7.15 -7.42
CA LYS A 64 -1.79 8.46 -8.05
C LYS A 64 -2.18 9.64 -7.16
N THR A 65 -3.24 9.49 -6.37
CA THR A 65 -3.69 10.54 -5.45
C THR A 65 -2.71 10.75 -4.30
N ILE A 66 -2.23 9.65 -3.69
CA ILE A 66 -1.25 9.72 -2.60
C ILE A 66 0.13 10.14 -3.13
N ALA A 67 0.59 9.56 -4.24
CA ALA A 67 1.85 9.90 -4.90
C ALA A 67 1.95 11.41 -5.20
N ARG A 68 0.87 12.01 -5.72
CA ARG A 68 0.81 13.47 -5.96
C ARG A 68 1.00 14.28 -4.67
N ALA A 69 0.40 13.86 -3.55
CA ALA A 69 0.56 14.55 -2.27
C ALA A 69 1.98 14.41 -1.70
N LEU A 70 2.67 13.30 -2.02
CA LEU A 70 4.06 13.07 -1.64
C LEU A 70 5.08 13.73 -2.58
N GLY A 71 4.63 14.31 -3.70
CA GLY A 71 5.52 14.84 -4.74
C GLY A 71 6.26 13.76 -5.54
N TYR A 72 5.78 12.51 -5.52
CA TYR A 72 6.35 11.42 -6.30
C TYR A 72 5.96 11.54 -7.79
N PRO A 73 6.90 11.47 -8.75
CA PRO A 73 6.59 11.55 -10.18
C PRO A 73 5.64 10.44 -10.62
N LEU A 74 4.49 10.80 -11.21
CA LEU A 74 3.43 9.83 -11.51
C LEU A 74 3.81 8.86 -12.64
N GLU A 75 4.72 9.29 -13.52
CA GLU A 75 5.33 8.52 -14.58
C GLU A 75 6.28 7.42 -14.06
N ASN A 76 6.77 7.53 -12.83
CA ASN A 76 7.61 6.53 -12.18
C ASN A 76 6.80 5.47 -11.42
N ILE A 77 5.47 5.61 -11.36
CA ILE A 77 4.61 4.58 -10.75
C ILE A 77 4.63 3.36 -11.65
N GLU A 78 5.05 2.23 -11.11
CA GLU A 78 5.03 0.96 -11.83
C GLU A 78 3.73 0.20 -11.54
N ILE A 79 3.16 -0.38 -12.59
CA ILE A 79 1.96 -1.22 -12.48
C ILE A 79 2.41 -2.67 -12.43
N ASP A 80 1.99 -3.37 -11.38
CA ASP A 80 2.25 -4.79 -11.22
C ASP A 80 0.90 -5.54 -11.17
N ASP A 81 0.67 -6.36 -12.19
CA ASP A 81 -0.55 -7.17 -12.33
C ASP A 81 -0.70 -8.19 -11.19
N HIS A 82 0.43 -8.66 -10.63
CA HIS A 82 0.44 -9.64 -9.54
C HIS A 82 -0.14 -9.07 -8.24
N LEU A 83 -0.14 -7.74 -8.05
CA LEU A 83 -0.75 -7.09 -6.88
C LEU A 83 -2.29 -7.18 -6.86
N TYR A 84 -2.94 -7.61 -7.95
CA TYR A 84 -4.39 -7.78 -7.99
C TYR A 84 -4.81 -9.10 -7.32
N HIS A 85 -5.41 -8.99 -6.13
CA HIS A 85 -5.82 -10.15 -5.30
C HIS A 85 -4.66 -11.09 -4.94
N ALA A 86 -3.47 -10.53 -4.70
CA ALA A 86 -2.29 -11.28 -4.28
C ALA A 86 -2.49 -11.97 -2.91
N SER A 87 -1.95 -13.18 -2.77
CA SER A 87 -1.72 -13.83 -1.47
C SER A 87 -0.51 -13.22 -0.77
N GLU A 88 -0.32 -13.52 0.51
CA GLU A 88 0.86 -13.09 1.25
C GLU A 88 2.18 -13.63 0.67
N ASP A 89 2.20 -14.87 0.14
CA ASP A 89 3.38 -15.42 -0.53
C ASP A 89 3.74 -14.63 -1.80
N LEU A 90 2.74 -14.32 -2.64
CA LEU A 90 2.97 -13.53 -3.85
C LEU A 90 3.42 -12.10 -3.51
N LEU A 91 2.90 -11.53 -2.42
CA LEU A 91 3.35 -10.23 -1.92
C LEU A 91 4.79 -10.27 -1.42
N LEU A 92 5.17 -11.35 -0.73
CA LEU A 92 6.55 -11.57 -0.31
C LEU A 92 7.48 -11.68 -1.53
N ASP A 93 7.08 -12.44 -2.55
CA ASP A 93 7.83 -12.56 -3.80
C ASP A 93 8.03 -11.21 -4.48
N ILE A 94 6.99 -10.37 -4.57
CA ILE A 94 7.09 -9.01 -5.14
C ILE A 94 8.09 -8.16 -4.33
N VAL A 95 8.02 -8.21 -3.00
CA VAL A 95 8.95 -7.49 -2.12
C VAL A 95 10.37 -8.00 -2.31
N ASN A 96 10.60 -9.32 -2.30
CA ASN A 96 11.93 -9.91 -2.44
C ASN A 96 12.57 -9.66 -3.81
N ASN A 97 11.78 -9.46 -4.87
CA ASN A 97 12.27 -9.13 -6.21
C ASN A 97 12.54 -7.62 -6.42
N THR A 98 12.36 -6.79 -5.40
CA THR A 98 12.66 -5.36 -5.49
C THR A 98 14.17 -5.12 -5.55
N ASN A 99 14.60 -4.19 -6.42
CA ASN A 99 16.01 -3.86 -6.57
C ASN A 99 16.59 -3.26 -5.27
N ASP A 100 17.76 -3.75 -4.85
CA ASP A 100 18.43 -3.32 -3.63
C ASP A 100 18.93 -1.88 -3.63
N ILE A 101 18.95 -1.19 -4.78
CA ILE A 101 19.18 0.26 -4.83
C ILE A 101 18.10 1.05 -4.06
N TRP A 102 16.89 0.51 -3.98
CA TRP A 102 15.77 1.15 -3.28
C TRP A 102 15.80 0.80 -1.80
N LEU A 103 15.66 1.80 -0.93
CA LEU A 103 15.59 1.62 0.51
C LEU A 103 14.14 1.53 0.99
N SER A 104 13.20 2.01 0.19
CA SER A 104 11.78 2.04 0.53
C SER A 104 10.87 1.72 -0.64
N LEU A 105 9.86 0.89 -0.36
CA LEU A 105 8.87 0.41 -1.31
C LEU A 105 7.47 0.72 -0.79
N MET A 106 6.61 1.30 -1.62
CA MET A 106 5.19 1.50 -1.31
C MET A 106 4.30 0.75 -2.30
N ILE A 107 3.54 -0.23 -1.80
CA ILE A 107 2.65 -1.05 -2.62
C ILE A 107 1.17 -0.69 -2.40
N PHE A 108 0.40 -0.67 -3.49
CA PHE A 108 -1.04 -0.38 -3.49
C PHE A 108 -1.86 -1.58 -3.98
N GLY A 109 -2.81 -2.04 -3.16
CA GLY A 109 -3.55 -3.27 -3.46
C GLY A 109 -4.76 -3.51 -2.54
N HIS A 110 -5.01 -4.77 -2.22
CA HIS A 110 -6.33 -5.26 -1.78
C HIS A 110 -6.24 -6.16 -0.55
N ASN A 111 -7.35 -6.21 0.20
CA ASN A 111 -7.58 -7.22 1.23
C ASN A 111 -8.27 -8.46 0.60
N PRO A 112 -8.16 -9.65 1.21
CA PRO A 112 -7.55 -9.91 2.53
C PRO A 112 -6.01 -9.92 2.53
N GLY A 113 -5.37 -10.22 1.39
CA GLY A 113 -3.92 -10.45 1.31
C GLY A 113 -3.04 -9.37 1.96
N PHE A 114 -3.39 -8.09 1.88
CA PHE A 114 -2.62 -7.02 2.54
C PHE A 114 -2.68 -7.08 4.08
N THR A 115 -3.81 -7.46 4.66
CA THR A 115 -3.91 -7.64 6.12
C THR A 115 -3.09 -8.85 6.54
N ASP A 116 -3.27 -9.98 5.83
CA ASP A 116 -2.59 -11.24 6.13
C ASP A 116 -1.07 -11.05 6.05
N PHE A 117 -0.60 -10.45 4.95
CA PHE A 117 0.81 -10.14 4.73
C PHE A 117 1.38 -9.21 5.80
N ALA A 118 0.66 -8.16 6.21
CA ALA A 118 1.12 -7.27 7.28
C ALA A 118 1.27 -8.00 8.63
N ASN A 119 0.36 -8.91 8.96
CA ASN A 119 0.45 -9.73 10.15
C ASN A 119 1.64 -10.70 10.06
N SER A 120 1.77 -11.42 8.94
CA SER A 120 2.85 -12.38 8.72
C SER A 120 4.24 -11.74 8.71
N LEU A 121 4.38 -10.50 8.24
CA LEU A 121 5.66 -9.78 8.28
C LEU A 121 6.11 -9.40 9.69
N THR A 122 5.19 -9.17 10.62
CA THR A 122 5.48 -8.52 11.92
C THR A 122 5.02 -9.32 13.14
N ASP A 123 4.59 -10.57 12.95
CA ASP A 123 3.89 -11.38 13.95
C ASP A 123 2.73 -10.62 14.64
N GLY A 124 1.99 -9.83 13.85
CA GLY A 124 0.88 -8.99 14.29
C GLY A 124 -0.49 -9.70 14.29
N ASP A 125 -1.53 -9.04 14.80
CA ASP A 125 -2.90 -9.59 14.87
C ASP A 125 -3.99 -8.70 14.24
N LEU A 126 -3.61 -7.80 13.32
CA LEU A 126 -4.55 -6.85 12.71
C LEU A 126 -5.79 -7.55 12.17
N ASP A 127 -6.97 -7.20 12.70
CA ASP A 127 -8.25 -7.69 12.17
C ASP A 127 -8.42 -7.31 10.69
N ASN A 128 -8.04 -6.08 10.32
CA ASN A 128 -8.23 -5.55 8.99
C ASN A 128 -7.47 -4.23 8.78
N ILE A 129 -6.73 -4.13 7.67
CA ILE A 129 -6.32 -2.83 7.12
C ILE A 129 -7.56 -2.18 6.45
N PRO A 130 -8.14 -1.08 6.99
CA PRO A 130 -9.32 -0.46 6.40
C PRO A 130 -9.02 0.17 5.04
N THR A 131 -10.05 0.48 4.26
CA THR A 131 -9.87 1.18 2.97
C THR A 131 -9.08 2.48 3.16
N CYS A 132 -8.06 2.70 2.32
CA CYS A 132 -7.09 3.79 2.46
C CYS A 132 -6.25 3.74 3.75
N GLY A 133 -6.17 2.58 4.39
CA GLY A 133 -5.23 2.32 5.48
C GLY A 133 -3.81 2.16 4.95
N VAL A 134 -2.85 2.63 5.74
CA VAL A 134 -1.41 2.54 5.48
C VAL A 134 -0.77 1.82 6.65
N PHE A 135 -0.20 0.65 6.37
CA PHE A 135 0.65 -0.08 7.28
C PHE A 135 2.11 0.10 6.83
N ALA A 136 3.00 0.41 7.76
CA ALA A 136 4.41 0.61 7.47
C ALA A 136 5.25 -0.23 8.43
N CYS A 137 6.23 -0.95 7.89
CA CYS A 137 7.20 -1.72 8.66
C CYS A 137 8.62 -1.55 8.11
N THR A 138 9.60 -1.85 8.95
CA THR A 138 11.03 -1.78 8.62
C THR A 138 11.70 -3.13 8.84
N PHE A 139 12.78 -3.37 8.09
CA PHE A 139 13.57 -4.59 8.13
C PHE A 139 15.04 -4.25 8.29
N GLU A 140 15.70 -4.86 9.27
CA GLU A 140 17.15 -4.75 9.49
C GLU A 140 17.93 -5.72 8.60
N VAL A 141 17.75 -5.55 7.29
CA VAL A 141 18.32 -6.39 6.25
C VAL A 141 19.17 -5.58 5.27
N GLY A 142 20.10 -6.26 4.60
CA GLY A 142 20.94 -5.70 3.54
C GLY A 142 20.27 -5.74 2.17
N SER A 143 19.47 -6.78 1.92
CA SER A 143 18.77 -7.03 0.65
C SER A 143 17.26 -7.20 0.85
N TRP A 144 16.47 -6.82 -0.14
CA TRP A 144 15.04 -7.13 -0.18
C TRP A 144 14.78 -8.65 -0.19
N GLN A 145 15.68 -9.47 -0.73
CA GLN A 145 15.57 -10.94 -0.71
C GLN A 145 15.63 -11.54 0.70
N GLU A 146 16.16 -10.80 1.68
CA GLU A 146 16.24 -11.21 3.08
C GLU A 146 14.98 -10.84 3.87
N VAL A 147 14.04 -10.08 3.28
CA VAL A 147 12.73 -9.83 3.89
C VAL A 147 11.98 -11.16 3.96
N GLY A 148 11.42 -11.46 5.13
CA GLY A 148 10.68 -12.69 5.38
C GLY A 148 9.55 -12.47 6.37
N PHE A 149 8.77 -13.51 6.61
CA PHE A 149 7.79 -13.49 7.68
C PHE A 149 8.46 -13.44 9.06
N GLY A 150 7.86 -12.70 9.99
CA GLY A 150 8.34 -12.52 11.36
C GLY A 150 9.58 -11.64 11.55
N ASN A 151 10.20 -11.10 10.48
CA ASN A 151 11.42 -10.29 10.60
C ASN A 151 11.22 -8.78 10.37
N GLY A 152 9.97 -8.35 10.20
CA GLY A 152 9.59 -6.94 10.11
C GLY A 152 9.26 -6.35 11.48
N SER A 153 9.60 -5.08 11.68
CA SER A 153 9.18 -4.29 12.83
C SER A 153 8.15 -3.26 12.41
N LEU A 154 7.02 -3.18 13.13
CA LEU A 154 6.00 -2.16 12.87
C LEU A 154 6.57 -0.75 13.06
N LEU A 155 6.52 0.06 12.01
CA LEU A 155 6.88 1.48 12.05
C LEU A 155 5.68 2.34 12.42
N PHE A 156 4.57 2.20 11.68
CA PHE A 156 3.28 2.77 12.05
C PHE A 156 2.12 2.09 11.32
N PHE A 157 0.93 2.27 11.88
CA PHE A 157 -0.32 1.97 11.21
C PHE A 157 -1.26 3.17 11.28
N ASP A 158 -1.78 3.62 10.14
CA ASP A 158 -2.66 4.78 10.07
C ASP A 158 -3.81 4.58 9.07
N TYR A 159 -4.92 5.27 9.28
CA TYR A 159 -6.11 5.16 8.42
C TYR A 159 -7.03 6.38 8.60
N PRO A 160 -7.96 6.64 7.65
CA PRO A 160 -8.71 7.91 7.60
C PRO A 160 -9.49 8.27 8.87
N LYS A 161 -9.98 7.26 9.60
CA LYS A 161 -10.76 7.42 10.85
C LYS A 161 -9.90 7.45 12.12
N LYS A 162 -8.61 7.12 12.05
CA LYS A 162 -7.71 7.16 13.19
C LYS A 162 -7.51 8.62 13.60
N LYS A 163 -7.74 8.94 14.88
CA LYS A 163 -7.48 10.28 15.41
C LYS A 163 -5.96 10.52 15.46
N ILE A 164 -5.54 11.71 15.04
CA ILE A 164 -4.19 12.23 15.30
C ILE A 164 -4.34 13.08 16.56
N TYR A 165 -3.50 12.82 17.56
CA TYR A 165 -3.36 13.68 18.74
C TYR A 165 -2.13 14.55 18.56
#